data_AF-A0A3Q3FNQ4-F1
#
_entry.id   AF-A0A3Q3FNQ4-F1
#
_cell.length_a   1.000
_cell.length_b   1.000
_cell.length_c   1.000
_cell.angle_alpha   90.00
_cell.angle_beta   90.00
_cell.angle_gamma   90.00
#
_symmetry.space_group_name_H-M   'P 1'
#
loop_
_entity.id
_entity.type
_entity.pdbx_description
1 polymer ?
#
loop_
_entity_poly.entity_id
_entity_poly.type
_entity_poly.pdbx_seq_one_letter_code
_entity_poly.pdbx_strand_id
1 'polypeptide(L)'
;MASGIGKHKILNVGPTEPWSVREKLCLASSVMRSGDQNWVSVSRAIKPFSEPGRPPDWFSQKHCASQYSELLEATEAPKYVL
;
A
#
# COMPACT_ATOMS: atom_id res chain seq x y z
N MET A 1 34.22 -1.63 21.67
CA MET A 1 33.99 -2.42 20.45
C MET A 1 32.98 -1.67 19.60
N ALA A 2 33.41 -1.10 18.48
CA ALA A 2 32.54 -0.39 17.55
C ALA A 2 31.96 -1.37 16.53
N SER A 3 30.66 -1.25 16.22
CA SER A 3 29.97 -1.65 14.97
C SER A 3 28.47 -1.54 15.25
N GLY A 4 27.61 -0.92 14.46
CA GLY A 4 27.74 -0.23 13.18
C GLY A 4 26.33 0.20 12.81
N ILE A 5 26.14 1.49 12.53
CA ILE A 5 24.84 2.06 12.19
C ILE A 5 24.51 1.61 10.76
N GLY A 6 23.74 0.53 10.66
CA GLY A 6 23.20 -0.01 9.41
C GLY A 6 22.15 0.93 8.84
N LYS A 7 22.60 1.94 8.10
CA LYS A 7 21.82 2.76 7.18
C LYS A 7 21.29 1.90 6.04
N HIS A 8 20.25 1.13 6.29
CA HIS A 8 19.50 0.49 5.22
C HIS A 8 18.70 1.58 4.52
N LYS A 9 19.28 2.13 3.45
CA LYS A 9 18.53 2.78 2.38
C LYS A 9 17.59 1.72 1.82
N ILE A 10 16.38 1.64 2.36
CA ILE A 10 15.28 0.90 1.76
C ILE A 10 14.99 1.64 0.46
N LEU A 11 15.57 1.14 -0.62
CA LEU A 11 15.21 1.54 -1.97
C LEU A 11 13.73 1.18 -2.11
N ASN A 12 12.89 2.20 -2.02
CA ASN A 12 11.48 2.15 -2.30
C ASN A 12 11.31 1.92 -3.81
N VAL A 13 11.49 0.68 -4.24
CA VAL A 13 10.93 0.19 -5.49
C VAL A 13 9.65 -0.53 -5.09
N GLY A 14 8.59 0.28 -4.96
CA GLY A 14 7.26 -0.24 -5.21
C GLY A 14 7.21 -0.79 -6.64
N PRO A 15 6.28 -1.71 -6.93
CA PRO A 15 6.29 -2.43 -8.19
C PRO A 15 6.28 -1.46 -9.37
N THR A 16 7.02 -1.79 -10.43
CA THR A 16 7.11 -1.04 -11.70
C THR A 16 5.77 -0.85 -12.42
N GLU A 17 4.67 -1.36 -11.86
CA GLU A 17 3.30 -1.14 -12.30
C GLU A 17 2.48 -0.44 -11.21
N PRO A 18 1.70 0.59 -11.54
CA PRO A 18 0.84 1.26 -10.57
C PRO A 18 -0.33 0.35 -10.16
N TRP A 19 -0.79 0.50 -8.91
CA TRP A 19 -2.07 -0.08 -8.49
C TRP A 19 -3.20 0.49 -9.33
N SER A 20 -4.05 -0.40 -9.84
CA SER A 20 -5.25 -0.01 -10.58
C SER A 20 -6.24 0.71 -9.67
N VAL A 21 -7.17 1.45 -10.29
CA VAL A 21 -8.25 2.12 -9.56
C VAL A 21 -9.07 1.11 -8.76
N ARG A 22 -9.34 -0.06 -9.34
CA ARG A 22 -10.08 -1.13 -8.67
C ARG A 22 -9.36 -1.60 -7.41
N GLU A 23 -8.06 -1.87 -7.49
CA GLU A 23 -7.27 -2.32 -6.35
C GLU A 23 -7.20 -1.25 -5.25
N LYS A 24 -7.03 0.03 -5.62
CA LYS A 24 -7.04 1.17 -4.69
C LYS A 24 -8.38 1.30 -3.97
N LEU A 25 -9.50 1.17 -4.69
CA LEU A 25 -10.84 1.21 -4.10
C LEU A 25 -11.10 0.01 -3.18
N CYS A 26 -10.68 -1.19 -3.57
CA CYS A 26 -10.77 -2.39 -2.73
C CYS A 26 -9.92 -2.25 -1.46
N LEU A 27 -8.72 -1.66 -1.55
CA LEU A 27 -7.87 -1.35 -0.41
C LEU A 27 -8.56 -0.39 0.56
N ALA A 28 -9.00 0.77 0.07
CA ALA A 28 -9.70 1.76 0.90
C ALA A 28 -10.95 1.18 1.58
N SER A 29 -11.76 0.41 0.83
CA SER A 29 -12.95 -0.26 1.36
C SER A 29 -12.62 -1.29 2.44
N SER A 30 -11.52 -2.02 2.28
CA SER A 30 -11.07 -3.03 3.26
C SER A 30 -10.53 -2.38 4.53
N VAL A 31 -9.79 -1.27 4.40
CA VAL A 31 -9.33 -0.46 5.54
C VAL A 31 -10.51 0.16 6.27
N MET A 32 -11.51 0.69 5.58
CA MET A 32 -12.73 1.22 6.19
C MET A 32 -13.46 0.18 7.06
N ARG A 33 -13.43 -1.10 6.66
CA ARG A 33 -14.13 -2.18 7.39
C ARG A 33 -13.31 -2.76 8.55
N SER A 34 -11.99 -2.84 8.44
CA SER A 34 -11.13 -3.55 9.40
C SER A 34 -10.13 -2.67 10.16
N GLY A 35 -10.01 -1.40 9.79
CA GLY A 35 -9.03 -0.46 10.31
C GLY A 35 -7.63 -0.60 9.70
N ASP A 36 -6.88 0.50 9.71
CA ASP A 36 -5.49 0.60 9.26
C ASP A 36 -4.47 0.03 10.26
N GLN A 37 -4.91 -0.57 11.36
CA GLN A 37 -4.05 -1.31 12.29
C GLN A 37 -4.06 -2.83 12.04
N ASN A 38 -4.96 -3.32 11.18
CA ASN A 38 -5.12 -4.75 10.88
C ASN A 38 -4.81 -5.07 9.41
N TRP A 39 -3.58 -4.79 8.99
CA TRP A 39 -3.12 -5.02 7.62
C TRP A 39 -3.18 -6.49 7.18
N VAL A 40 -3.18 -7.44 8.11
CA VAL A 40 -3.38 -8.86 7.82
C VAL A 40 -4.78 -9.10 7.25
N SER A 41 -5.81 -8.55 7.88
CA SER A 41 -7.19 -8.69 7.43
C SER A 41 -7.43 -7.94 6.13
N VAL A 42 -6.88 -6.73 6.01
CA VAL A 42 -6.93 -5.93 4.78
C VAL A 42 -6.32 -6.69 3.60
N SER A 43 -5.10 -7.22 3.75
CA SER A 43 -4.41 -8.01 2.73
C SER A 43 -5.25 -9.20 2.25
N ARG A 44 -5.82 -9.96 3.20
CA ARG A 44 -6.67 -11.12 2.88
C ARG A 44 -7.94 -10.72 2.15
N ALA A 45 -8.55 -9.61 2.56
CA ALA A 45 -9.79 -9.11 1.96
C ALA A 45 -9.59 -8.62 0.52
N ILE A 46 -8.43 -8.03 0.18
CA ILE A 46 -8.17 -7.50 -1.16
C ILE A 46 -7.61 -8.53 -2.14
N LYS A 47 -7.02 -9.63 -1.65
CA LYS A 47 -6.43 -10.69 -2.49
C LYS A 47 -7.35 -11.20 -3.63
N PRO A 48 -8.64 -11.47 -3.40
CA PRO A 48 -9.56 -11.89 -4.47
C PRO A 48 -9.75 -10.86 -5.59
N PHE A 49 -9.32 -9.62 -5.38
CA PHE A 49 -9.44 -8.52 -6.33
C PHE A 49 -8.12 -8.25 -7.08
N SER A 50 -7.11 -9.12 -6.97
CA SER A 50 -5.85 -8.96 -7.73
C SER A 50 -6.12 -9.01 -9.23
N GLU A 51 -5.40 -8.19 -9.98
CA GLU A 51 -5.36 -8.34 -11.44
C GLU A 51 -4.54 -9.59 -11.82
N PRO A 52 -4.79 -10.19 -13.00
CA PRO A 52 -3.96 -11.27 -13.51
C PRO A 52 -2.51 -10.83 -13.68
N GLY A 53 -1.54 -11.68 -13.34
CA GLY A 53 -0.12 -11.39 -13.48
C GLY A 53 0.51 -10.64 -12.30
N ARG A 54 -0.27 -10.27 -11.27
CA ARG A 54 0.29 -9.69 -10.04
C ARG A 54 1.18 -10.71 -9.29
N PRO A 55 2.32 -10.28 -8.72
CA PRO A 55 3.18 -11.16 -7.93
C PRO A 55 2.48 -11.65 -6.64
N PRO A 56 2.92 -12.77 -6.05
CA PRO A 56 2.27 -13.37 -4.88
C PRO A 56 2.28 -12.47 -3.63
N ASP A 57 3.27 -11.59 -3.50
CA ASP A 57 3.43 -10.61 -2.41
C ASP A 57 2.86 -9.23 -2.74
N TRP A 58 2.16 -9.08 -3.88
CA TRP A 58 1.58 -7.80 -4.33
C TRP A 58 0.78 -7.10 -3.23
N PHE A 59 -0.09 -7.85 -2.56
CA PHE A 59 -0.90 -7.39 -1.44
C PHE A 59 -0.31 -7.76 -0.08
N SER A 60 1.02 -7.70 0.07
CA SER A 60 1.63 -7.81 1.39
C SER A 60 1.10 -6.73 2.33
N GLN A 61 1.15 -6.97 3.63
CA GLN A 61 0.73 -6.00 4.66
C GLN A 61 1.43 -4.65 4.46
N LYS A 62 2.74 -4.70 4.16
CA LYS A 62 3.56 -3.53 3.89
C LYS A 62 3.10 -2.77 2.65
N HIS A 63 2.80 -3.46 1.55
CA HIS A 63 2.32 -2.80 0.33
C HIS A 63 0.93 -2.19 0.53
N CYS A 64 0.03 -2.86 1.25
CA CYS A 64 -1.27 -2.32 1.61
C CYS A 64 -1.13 -1.03 2.42
N ALA A 65 -0.28 -1.05 3.45
CA ALA A 65 -0.04 0.11 4.30
C ALA A 65 0.54 1.28 3.50
N SER A 66 1.60 1.04 2.73
CA SER A 66 2.25 2.06 1.89
C SER A 66 1.27 2.69 0.91
N GLN A 67 0.54 1.86 0.16
CA GLN A 67 -0.39 2.36 -0.85
C GLN A 67 -1.55 3.13 -0.22
N TYR A 68 -2.02 2.73 0.96
CA TYR A 68 -3.08 3.46 1.65
C TYR A 68 -2.60 4.84 2.15
N SER A 69 -1.37 4.94 2.66
CA SER A 69 -0.76 6.24 2.99
C SER A 69 -0.69 7.16 1.77
N GLU A 70 -0.23 6.64 0.62
CA GLU A 70 -0.18 7.43 -0.63
C GLU A 70 -1.58 7.90 -1.08
N LEU A 71 -2.62 7.09 -0.85
CA LEU A 71 -4.00 7.47 -1.14
C LEU A 71 -4.47 8.62 -0.25
N LEU A 72 -4.17 8.57 1.05
CA LEU A 72 -4.51 9.64 1.98
C LEU A 72 -3.84 10.95 1.57
N GLU A 73 -2.53 10.93 1.33
CA GLU A 73 -1.76 12.09 0.88
C GLU A 73 -2.34 12.70 -0.41
N ALA A 74 -2.72 11.86 -1.38
CA ALA A 74 -3.33 12.31 -2.63
C ALA A 74 -4.74 12.90 -2.46
N THR A 75 -5.48 12.50 -1.42
CA THR A 75 -6.82 13.04 -1.11
C THR A 75 -6.77 14.29 -0.23
N GLU A 76 -5.76 14.42 0.62
CA GLU A 76 -5.55 15.57 1.50
C GLU A 76 -4.91 16.76 0.77
N ALA A 77 -4.18 16.51 -0.32
CA ALA A 77 -3.65 17.56 -1.18
C ALA A 77 -4.79 18.32 -1.91
N PRO A 78 -5.00 19.63 -1.67
CA PRO A 78 -6.06 20.38 -2.32
C PRO A 78 -5.78 20.48 -3.83
N LYS A 79 -6.71 19.99 -4.66
CA LYS A 79 -6.62 20.06 -6.13
C LYS A 79 -6.93 21.44 -6.72
N TYR A 80 -6.97 22.50 -5.91
CA TYR A 80 -7.38 23.84 -6.36
C TYR A 80 -6.49 24.93 -5.74
N VAL A 81 -5.38 25.24 -6.41
CA VAL A 81 -4.76 26.57 -6.36
C VAL A 81 -4.45 26.97 -7.80
N LEU A 82 -5.47 27.30 -8.59
CA LEU A 82 -5.45 28.21 -9.74
C LEU A 82 -6.88 28.66 -10.05
#